data_AF-A0A0L0MCL7-F1
#
_entry.id   AF-A0A0L0MCL7-F1
#
_cell.length_a   1.000
_cell.length_b   1.000
_cell.length_c   1.000
_cell.angle_alpha   90.00
_cell.angle_beta   90.00
_cell.angle_gamma   90.00
#
_symmetry.space_group_name_H-M   'P 1'
#
loop_
_entity.id
_entity.type
_entity.pdbx_description
1 polymer ?
#
loop_
_entity_poly.entity_id
_entity_poly.type
_entity_poly.pdbx_seq_one_letter_code
_entity_poly.pdbx_strand_id
1 'polypeptide(L)'
;MLLIVIASTAALAPAGIGYVFARRTQFQDDATRLSVIADAALLHAEDVSRHLSGALGEVGRVAALPCSTLYLRELRRIATLHAQVRDAGAYDRDGHWQCSSLLGAVSAGTPESLSLPAPDWRSRDGVSAWYALAHLSGGKESLVMGRDSAYISADPLQYVDTRAPIGLAVINTEADRVIAHTPATDAGAALAVYRAKASAPDCTTYVVRRSVSMPLAVVVSAPHQTLHQRLAMLPWAWLLGGMAAGLACAGWAAFLIVRHLSPRGQLRDAVRRHQFIVAYQPIVDLATRRCVGAEALVRWKYHDRIVRPDHFIPLAEHRGLIQAITDQVLDTVLLELGDFLRRYEDYYVSVNLSASDLTTHRFLDVLGPTIAQQGVRAGQIRIEATERSFLDADAAKEVITAFRAAGHAVYLDDFGTGYSSLSHLQNFRVDGLKIDKSFVDTVGQDAASSSVASHIIDMAATLDVQVIAEGIEREEQAAYLSARGARFGQGWLFSAPLTAAEFIRFAGRTRFNGGT
;
A
#
# COMPACT_ATOMS: atom_id res chain seq x y z
N MET A 1 -14.60 -1.13 -3.94
CA MET A 1 -14.08 -2.11 -4.91
C MET A 1 -12.73 -1.73 -5.49
N LEU A 2 -12.58 -0.55 -6.13
CA LEU A 2 -11.32 -0.11 -6.76
C LEU A 2 -10.10 -0.11 -5.81
N LEU A 3 -10.29 0.35 -4.57
CA LEU A 3 -9.24 0.37 -3.52
C LEU A 3 -8.76 -1.04 -3.13
N ILE A 4 -9.68 -2.01 -3.08
CA ILE A 4 -9.35 -3.40 -2.76
C ILE A 4 -8.56 -4.01 -3.92
N VAL A 5 -9.00 -3.78 -5.16
CA VAL A 5 -8.28 -4.26 -6.35
C VAL A 5 -6.86 -3.70 -6.38
N ILE A 6 -6.69 -2.38 -6.21
CA ILE A 6 -5.37 -1.72 -6.20
C ILE A 6 -4.47 -2.30 -5.11
N ALA A 7 -4.98 -2.42 -3.87
CA ALA A 7 -4.22 -2.98 -2.75
C ALA A 7 -3.82 -4.45 -2.99
N SER A 8 -4.73 -5.26 -3.55
CA SER A 8 -4.47 -6.66 -3.88
C SER A 8 -3.43 -6.80 -5.00
N THR A 9 -3.51 -6.00 -6.09
CA THR A 9 -2.49 -6.01 -7.14
C THR A 9 -1.12 -5.53 -6.63
N ALA A 10 -1.09 -4.50 -5.79
CA ALA A 10 0.14 -3.97 -5.22
C ALA A 10 0.85 -4.96 -4.29
N ALA A 11 0.10 -5.85 -3.62
CA ALA A 11 0.66 -6.89 -2.76
C ALA A 11 1.08 -8.15 -3.54
N LEU A 12 0.28 -8.59 -4.52
CA LEU A 12 0.49 -9.87 -5.21
C LEU A 12 1.51 -9.78 -6.35
N ALA A 13 1.60 -8.65 -7.06
CA ALA A 13 2.51 -8.52 -8.18
C ALA A 13 4.01 -8.59 -7.77
N PRO A 14 4.46 -7.91 -6.70
CA PRO A 14 5.85 -8.03 -6.24
C PRO A 14 6.19 -9.44 -5.74
N ALA A 15 5.25 -10.12 -5.09
CA ALA A 15 5.43 -11.50 -4.63
C ALA A 15 5.60 -12.47 -5.83
N GLY A 16 4.78 -12.29 -6.87
CA GLY A 16 4.89 -13.07 -8.11
C GLY A 16 6.22 -12.84 -8.84
N ILE A 17 6.66 -11.58 -8.97
CA ILE A 17 7.94 -11.23 -9.61
C ILE A 17 9.12 -11.78 -8.78
N GLY A 18 9.09 -11.63 -7.46
CA GLY A 18 10.13 -12.15 -6.56
C GLY A 18 10.26 -13.67 -6.65
N TYR A 19 9.14 -14.39 -6.75
CA TYR A 19 9.14 -15.84 -6.95
C TYR A 19 9.78 -16.24 -8.28
N VAL A 20 9.42 -15.57 -9.39
CA VAL A 20 10.00 -15.87 -10.72
C VAL A 20 11.49 -15.56 -10.76
N PHE A 21 11.91 -14.44 -10.18
CA PHE A 21 13.31 -14.05 -10.13
C PHE A 21 14.15 -15.03 -9.31
N ALA A 22 13.71 -15.37 -8.09
CA ALA A 22 14.41 -16.33 -7.24
C ALA A 22 14.53 -17.71 -7.89
N ARG A 23 13.47 -18.17 -8.55
CA ARG A 23 13.50 -19.42 -9.31
C ARG A 23 14.56 -19.38 -10.42
N ARG A 24 14.66 -18.26 -11.16
CA ARG A 24 15.66 -18.12 -12.23
C ARG A 24 17.09 -18.09 -11.69
N THR A 25 17.36 -17.34 -10.62
CA THR A 25 18.70 -17.25 -10.03
C THR A 25 19.18 -18.61 -9.53
N GLN A 26 18.32 -19.35 -8.82
CA GLN A 26 18.67 -20.66 -8.28
C GLN A 26 19.06 -21.67 -9.37
N PHE A 27 18.32 -21.70 -10.49
CA PHE A 27 18.66 -22.58 -11.62
C PHE A 27 20.03 -22.24 -12.26
N GLN A 28 20.41 -20.97 -12.31
CA GLN A 28 21.69 -20.54 -12.87
C GLN A 28 22.87 -20.91 -11.97
N ASP A 29 22.71 -20.75 -10.65
CA ASP A 29 23.75 -21.10 -9.66
C ASP A 29 23.98 -22.62 -9.62
N ASP A 30 22.91 -23.41 -9.64
CA ASP A 30 22.99 -24.88 -9.65
C ASP A 30 23.66 -25.41 -10.92
N ALA A 31 23.33 -24.86 -12.10
CA ALA A 31 23.95 -25.26 -13.36
C ALA A 31 25.46 -24.94 -13.41
N THR A 32 25.84 -23.77 -12.89
CA THR A 32 27.25 -23.34 -12.83
C THR A 32 28.06 -24.25 -11.91
N ARG A 33 27.53 -24.56 -10.73
CA ARG A 33 28.17 -25.47 -9.77
C ARG A 33 28.32 -26.89 -10.33
N LEU A 34 27.26 -27.42 -10.95
CA LEU A 34 27.30 -28.76 -11.58
C LEU A 34 28.28 -28.81 -12.75
N SER A 35 28.46 -27.71 -13.50
CA SER A 35 29.48 -27.62 -14.56
C SER A 35 30.88 -27.89 -14.02
N VAL A 36 31.27 -27.18 -12.96
CA VAL A 36 32.62 -27.32 -12.37
C VAL A 36 32.86 -28.75 -11.89
N ILE A 37 31.85 -29.38 -11.30
CA ILE A 37 31.93 -30.77 -10.85
C ILE A 37 32.03 -31.74 -12.03
N ALA A 38 31.26 -31.51 -13.10
CA ALA A 38 31.31 -32.34 -14.29
C ALA A 38 32.68 -32.27 -14.99
N ASP A 39 33.30 -31.08 -15.04
CA ASP A 39 34.64 -30.89 -15.59
C ASP A 39 35.69 -31.64 -14.75
N ALA A 40 35.63 -31.51 -13.42
CA ALA A 40 36.52 -32.23 -12.51
C ALA A 40 36.34 -33.75 -12.58
N ALA A 41 35.10 -34.23 -12.65
CA ALA A 41 34.78 -35.65 -12.74
C ALA A 41 35.22 -36.26 -14.08
N LEU A 42 35.13 -35.50 -15.18
CA LEU A 42 35.65 -35.95 -16.48
C LEU A 42 37.17 -36.12 -16.43
N LEU A 43 37.90 -35.14 -15.88
CA LEU A 43 39.35 -35.23 -15.71
C LEU A 43 39.76 -36.42 -14.85
N HIS A 44 39.04 -36.67 -13.76
CA HIS A 44 39.26 -37.84 -12.90
C HIS A 44 39.02 -39.16 -13.65
N ALA A 45 37.92 -39.27 -14.41
CA ALA A 45 37.63 -40.47 -15.19
C ALA A 45 38.70 -40.74 -16.26
N GLU A 46 39.17 -39.70 -16.95
CA GLU A 46 40.29 -39.79 -17.90
C GLU A 46 41.58 -40.26 -17.22
N ASP A 47 41.87 -39.74 -16.02
CA ASP A 47 43.05 -40.11 -15.26
C ASP A 47 43.02 -41.58 -14.82
N VAL A 48 41.88 -42.05 -14.31
CA VAL A 48 41.70 -43.47 -13.96
C VAL A 48 41.88 -44.36 -15.19
N SER A 49 41.25 -44.01 -16.32
CA SER A 49 41.42 -44.76 -17.58
C SER A 49 42.87 -44.79 -18.07
N ARG A 50 43.61 -43.69 -17.91
CA ARG A 50 45.04 -43.61 -18.28
C ARG A 50 45.90 -44.53 -17.40
N HIS A 51 45.69 -44.52 -16.09
CA HIS A 51 46.42 -45.38 -15.16
C HIS A 51 46.15 -46.87 -15.44
N LEU A 52 44.89 -47.24 -15.66
CA LEU A 52 44.54 -48.62 -16.02
C LEU A 52 45.17 -49.05 -17.35
N SER A 53 45.08 -48.22 -18.39
CA SER A 53 45.69 -48.52 -19.69
C SER A 53 47.22 -48.64 -19.62
N GLY A 54 47.85 -47.80 -18.79
CA GLY A 54 49.28 -47.83 -18.50
C GLY A 54 49.70 -49.13 -17.80
N ALA A 55 48.97 -49.51 -16.75
CA ALA A 55 49.21 -50.76 -16.02
C ALA A 55 49.04 -52.00 -16.93
N LEU A 56 47.99 -52.04 -17.76
CA LEU A 56 47.79 -53.11 -18.74
C LEU A 56 48.96 -53.17 -19.74
N GLY A 57 49.49 -52.03 -20.16
CA GLY A 57 50.69 -51.95 -20.99
C GLY A 57 51.97 -52.40 -20.30
N GLU A 58 52.09 -52.23 -18.99
CA GLU A 58 53.19 -52.80 -18.21
C GLU A 58 53.08 -54.33 -18.10
N VAL A 59 51.88 -54.85 -17.83
CA VAL A 59 51.62 -56.30 -17.76
C VAL A 59 52.01 -56.98 -19.08
N GLY A 60 51.56 -56.43 -20.21
CA GLY A 60 51.88 -56.98 -21.53
C GLY A 60 53.38 -56.94 -21.90
N ARG A 61 54.20 -56.16 -21.18
CA ARG A 61 55.66 -56.04 -21.40
C ARG A 61 56.49 -56.90 -20.45
N VAL A 62 55.87 -57.67 -19.55
CA VAL A 62 56.61 -58.55 -18.62
C VAL A 62 57.33 -59.65 -19.40
N ALA A 63 58.66 -59.59 -19.43
CA ALA A 63 59.53 -60.55 -20.12
C ALA A 63 59.74 -61.85 -19.30
N ALA A 64 58.66 -62.53 -18.94
CA ALA A 64 58.67 -63.82 -18.25
C ALA A 64 57.60 -64.74 -18.84
N LEU A 65 57.82 -66.06 -18.76
CA LEU A 65 56.82 -67.04 -19.17
C LEU A 65 55.51 -66.81 -18.39
N PRO A 66 54.34 -66.75 -19.07
CA PRO A 66 53.06 -66.55 -18.39
C PRO A 66 52.89 -67.52 -17.23
N CYS A 67 52.42 -67.01 -16.10
CA CYS A 67 52.12 -67.78 -14.89
C CYS A 67 53.34 -68.44 -14.19
N SER A 68 54.56 -68.15 -14.64
CA SER A 68 55.77 -68.47 -13.87
C SER A 68 55.86 -67.66 -12.57
N THR A 69 56.69 -68.11 -11.62
CA THR A 69 56.92 -67.40 -10.35
C THR A 69 57.44 -65.98 -10.55
N LEU A 70 58.29 -65.75 -11.56
CA LEU A 70 58.78 -64.43 -11.93
C LEU A 70 57.68 -63.55 -12.53
N TYR A 71 56.84 -64.11 -13.41
CA TYR A 71 55.69 -63.39 -13.98
C TYR A 71 54.72 -62.95 -12.88
N LEU A 72 54.32 -63.86 -11.98
CA LEU A 72 53.42 -63.56 -10.85
C LEU A 72 53.99 -62.50 -9.90
N ARG A 73 55.32 -62.47 -9.70
CA ARG A 73 55.98 -61.43 -8.88
C ARG A 73 55.88 -60.06 -9.53
N GLU A 74 56.10 -59.97 -10.84
CA GLU A 74 55.94 -58.72 -11.58
C GLU A 74 54.49 -58.24 -11.61
N LEU A 75 53.52 -59.15 -11.78
CA LEU A 75 52.10 -58.81 -11.70
C LEU A 75 51.73 -58.21 -10.35
N ARG A 76 52.20 -58.80 -9.24
CA ARG A 76 51.98 -58.26 -7.89
C ARG A 76 52.64 -56.89 -7.71
N ARG A 77 53.84 -56.69 -8.27
CA ARG A 77 54.51 -55.38 -8.26
C ARG A 77 53.66 -54.34 -8.99
N ILE A 78 53.18 -54.65 -10.20
CA ILE A 78 52.34 -53.76 -11.00
C ILE A 78 51.02 -53.45 -10.27
N ALA A 79 50.33 -54.46 -9.75
CA ALA A 79 49.10 -54.27 -8.97
C ALA A 79 49.30 -53.46 -7.68
N THR A 80 50.50 -53.48 -7.10
CA THR A 80 50.84 -52.67 -5.92
C THR A 80 51.22 -51.23 -6.29
N LEU A 81 51.83 -51.02 -7.46
CA LEU A 81 52.23 -49.69 -7.94
C LEU A 81 51.05 -48.86 -8.47
N HIS A 82 50.09 -49.52 -9.10
CA HIS A 82 48.90 -48.89 -9.65
C HIS A 82 47.74 -49.08 -8.68
N ALA A 83 47.45 -48.06 -7.87
CA ALA A 83 46.39 -48.12 -6.85
C ALA A 83 45.00 -48.46 -7.40
N GLN A 84 44.79 -48.21 -8.70
CA GLN A 84 43.54 -48.50 -9.40
C GLN A 84 43.39 -49.98 -9.77
N VAL A 85 44.50 -50.72 -9.87
CA VAL A 85 44.51 -52.13 -10.27
C VAL A 85 44.27 -53.00 -9.06
N ARG A 86 43.18 -53.77 -9.11
CA ARG A 86 42.81 -54.73 -8.08
C ARG A 86 43.45 -56.10 -8.30
N ASP A 87 43.53 -56.52 -9.55
CA ASP A 87 44.18 -57.77 -9.96
C ASP A 87 44.79 -57.60 -11.36
N ALA A 88 45.85 -58.35 -11.64
CA ALA A 88 46.46 -58.44 -12.95
C ALA A 88 46.79 -59.90 -13.26
N GLY A 89 46.70 -60.32 -14.51
CA GLY A 89 46.85 -61.73 -14.84
C GLY A 89 46.95 -62.02 -16.32
N ALA A 90 46.85 -63.30 -16.67
CA ALA A 90 46.87 -63.77 -18.05
C ALA A 90 45.70 -64.71 -18.33
N TYR A 91 45.24 -64.71 -19.58
CA TYR A 91 44.24 -65.62 -20.11
C TYR A 91 44.70 -66.17 -21.47
N ASP A 92 44.24 -67.35 -21.85
CA ASP A 92 44.61 -67.98 -23.14
C ASP A 92 43.80 -67.44 -24.33
N ARG A 93 44.00 -68.02 -25.51
CA ARG A 93 43.29 -67.58 -26.73
C ARG A 93 41.79 -67.84 -26.69
N ASP A 94 41.36 -68.82 -25.91
CA ASP A 94 39.97 -69.21 -25.76
C ASP A 94 39.28 -68.44 -24.62
N GLY A 95 40.01 -67.54 -23.95
CA GLY A 95 39.51 -66.69 -22.88
C GLY A 95 39.54 -67.33 -21.50
N HIS A 96 40.16 -68.51 -21.33
CA HIS A 96 40.31 -69.13 -20.03
C HIS A 96 41.43 -68.46 -19.22
N TRP A 97 41.14 -68.14 -17.96
CA TRP A 97 42.14 -67.56 -17.06
C TRP A 97 43.24 -68.57 -16.76
N GLN A 98 44.48 -68.11 -16.88
CA GLN A 98 45.67 -68.93 -16.66
C GLN A 98 46.33 -68.58 -15.32
N CYS A 99 46.32 -67.31 -14.94
CA CYS A 99 46.83 -66.86 -13.65
C CYS A 99 46.38 -65.46 -13.27
N SER A 100 46.50 -65.16 -11.98
CA SER A 100 46.13 -63.91 -11.32
C SER A 100 47.21 -63.51 -10.32
N SER A 101 47.42 -62.20 -10.13
CA SER A 101 48.32 -61.64 -9.13
C SER A 101 47.88 -61.99 -7.70
N LEU A 102 46.56 -62.10 -7.50
CA LEU A 102 45.93 -62.45 -6.24
C LEU A 102 45.91 -63.96 -5.99
N LEU A 103 45.52 -64.76 -6.99
CA LEU A 103 45.31 -66.20 -6.82
C LEU A 103 46.53 -67.07 -7.21
N GLY A 104 47.51 -66.53 -7.91
CA GLY A 104 48.63 -67.29 -8.46
C GLY A 104 48.26 -68.00 -9.76
N ALA A 105 48.86 -69.17 -10.02
CA ALA A 105 48.52 -69.99 -11.17
C ALA A 105 47.13 -70.61 -11.00
N VAL A 106 46.23 -70.35 -11.94
CA VAL A 106 44.86 -70.88 -11.98
C VAL A 106 44.87 -71.95 -13.06
N SER A 107 45.22 -73.19 -12.71
CA SER A 107 45.32 -74.28 -13.69
C SER A 107 43.95 -74.61 -14.29
N ALA A 108 43.89 -74.71 -15.62
CA ALA A 108 42.77 -75.33 -16.32
C ALA A 108 42.53 -76.75 -15.75
N GLY A 109 41.37 -76.98 -15.12
CA GLY A 109 41.00 -78.29 -14.58
C GLY A 109 40.26 -78.31 -13.23
N THR A 110 40.07 -77.18 -12.55
CA THR A 110 39.09 -77.08 -11.45
C THR A 110 37.66 -76.88 -12.01
N PRO A 111 36.59 -77.31 -11.29
CA PRO A 111 35.20 -77.13 -11.73
C PRO A 111 34.77 -75.65 -11.92
N GLU A 112 35.60 -74.71 -11.50
CA GLU A 112 35.46 -73.26 -11.65
C GLU A 112 36.45 -72.73 -12.70
N SER A 113 36.48 -73.30 -13.91
CA SER A 113 37.21 -72.66 -15.01
C SER A 113 36.50 -71.35 -15.36
N LEU A 114 36.98 -70.21 -14.83
CA LEU A 114 36.52 -68.91 -15.30
C LEU A 114 36.91 -68.78 -16.78
N SER A 115 35.96 -68.42 -17.65
CA SER A 115 36.18 -68.09 -19.07
C SER A 115 35.61 -66.72 -19.38
N LEU A 116 36.41 -65.83 -19.98
CA LEU A 116 35.98 -64.48 -20.32
C LEU A 116 34.85 -64.58 -21.34
N PRO A 117 33.69 -63.96 -21.11
CA PRO A 117 32.69 -63.85 -22.17
C PRO A 117 33.21 -62.98 -23.31
N ALA A 118 32.43 -62.82 -24.38
CA ALA A 118 32.76 -61.84 -25.41
C ALA A 118 32.90 -60.44 -24.77
N PRO A 119 33.90 -59.63 -25.18
CA PRO A 119 34.09 -58.31 -24.61
C PRO A 119 32.92 -57.39 -24.93
N ASP A 120 32.50 -56.62 -23.92
CA ASP A 120 31.45 -55.60 -24.07
C ASP A 120 31.91 -54.46 -24.99
N TRP A 121 33.22 -54.21 -25.03
CA TRP A 121 33.83 -53.18 -25.86
C TRP A 121 35.23 -53.56 -26.28
N ARG A 122 35.63 -53.19 -27.50
CA ARG A 122 37.00 -53.32 -27.98
C ARG A 122 37.44 -52.04 -28.66
N SER A 123 38.53 -51.47 -28.17
CA SER A 123 39.21 -50.31 -28.72
C SER A 123 39.92 -50.63 -30.04
N ARG A 124 40.20 -49.58 -30.82
CA ARG A 124 40.97 -49.68 -32.08
C ARG A 124 42.40 -50.16 -31.87
N ASP A 125 42.97 -49.93 -30.70
CA ASP A 125 44.33 -50.35 -30.33
C ASP A 125 44.37 -51.76 -29.71
N GLY A 126 43.26 -52.52 -29.79
CA GLY A 126 43.20 -53.92 -29.37
C GLY A 126 42.85 -54.16 -27.90
N VAL A 127 42.66 -53.09 -27.11
CA VAL A 127 42.18 -53.22 -25.72
C VAL A 127 40.73 -53.68 -25.72
N SER A 128 40.44 -54.78 -25.03
CA SER A 128 39.10 -55.30 -24.79
C SER A 128 38.68 -54.99 -23.35
N ALA A 129 37.42 -54.60 -23.13
CA ALA A 129 36.88 -54.34 -21.80
C ALA A 129 35.61 -55.16 -21.54
N TRP A 130 35.47 -55.58 -20.28
CA TRP A 130 34.31 -56.26 -19.74
C TRP A 130 33.80 -55.50 -18.52
N TYR A 131 32.55 -55.08 -18.58
CA TYR A 131 31.87 -54.31 -17.55
C TYR A 131 31.00 -55.22 -16.69
N ALA A 132 30.97 -54.99 -15.38
CA ALA A 132 30.14 -55.75 -14.44
C ALA A 132 30.43 -57.26 -14.40
N LEU A 133 31.69 -57.66 -14.57
CA LEU A 133 32.06 -59.07 -14.49
C LEU A 133 32.08 -59.54 -13.03
N ALA A 134 31.14 -60.39 -12.66
CA ALA A 134 30.87 -60.78 -11.28
C ALA A 134 31.61 -62.06 -10.83
N HIS A 135 32.92 -62.18 -11.07
CA HIS A 135 33.64 -63.42 -10.68
C HIS A 135 35.09 -63.23 -10.22
N LEU A 136 35.64 -62.02 -10.32
CA LEU A 136 37.03 -61.76 -9.93
C LEU A 136 37.08 -61.11 -8.55
N SER A 137 37.48 -61.91 -7.56
CA SER A 137 37.80 -61.49 -6.20
C SER A 137 36.62 -60.89 -5.41
N GLY A 138 35.97 -61.73 -4.59
CA GLY A 138 35.07 -61.27 -3.52
C GLY A 138 33.66 -60.85 -3.93
N GLY A 139 33.15 -61.33 -5.08
CA GLY A 139 31.73 -61.23 -5.44
C GLY A 139 31.22 -59.84 -5.86
N LYS A 140 32.10 -58.86 -6.06
CA LYS A 140 31.74 -57.53 -6.56
C LYS A 140 31.95 -57.42 -8.08
N GLU A 141 31.04 -56.74 -8.74
CA GLU A 141 31.18 -56.35 -10.15
C GLU A 141 32.50 -55.61 -10.38
N SER A 142 33.32 -56.13 -11.29
CA SER A 142 34.63 -55.57 -11.61
C SER A 142 34.70 -55.12 -13.07
N LEU A 143 35.50 -54.09 -13.33
CA LEU A 143 35.90 -53.67 -14.66
C LEU A 143 37.16 -54.42 -15.05
N VAL A 144 37.09 -55.27 -16.08
CA VAL A 144 38.25 -55.99 -16.60
C VAL A 144 38.68 -55.33 -17.91
N MET A 145 39.96 -55.06 -18.06
CA MET A 145 40.57 -54.64 -19.33
C MET A 145 41.65 -55.63 -19.73
N GLY A 146 41.71 -56.01 -20.99
CA GLY A 146 42.66 -56.99 -21.48
C GLY A 146 43.18 -56.70 -22.88
N ARG A 147 44.41 -57.11 -23.14
CA ARG A 147 45.11 -56.98 -24.42
C ARG A 147 46.20 -58.05 -24.49
N ASP A 148 46.36 -58.68 -25.64
CA ASP A 148 47.44 -59.65 -25.91
C ASP A 148 47.60 -60.73 -24.83
N SER A 149 46.49 -61.41 -24.47
CA SER A 149 46.46 -62.45 -23.41
C SER A 149 46.80 -61.97 -21.98
N ALA A 150 46.95 -60.67 -21.76
CA ALA A 150 47.07 -60.06 -20.45
C ALA A 150 45.76 -59.36 -20.05
N TYR A 151 45.43 -59.36 -18.76
CA TYR A 151 44.32 -58.59 -18.22
C TYR A 151 44.70 -57.85 -16.93
N ILE A 152 43.94 -56.81 -16.65
CA ILE A 152 43.83 -56.15 -15.35
C ILE A 152 42.37 -56.07 -14.95
N SER A 153 42.10 -56.06 -13.65
CA SER A 153 40.79 -55.87 -13.05
C SER A 153 40.84 -54.66 -12.12
N ALA A 154 39.79 -53.84 -12.13
CA ALA A 154 39.64 -52.65 -11.30
C ALA A 154 38.24 -52.58 -10.69
N ASP A 155 38.11 -51.85 -9.58
CA ASP A 155 36.81 -51.52 -9.02
C ASP A 155 36.21 -50.35 -9.82
N PRO A 156 35.06 -50.52 -10.52
CA PRO A 156 34.46 -49.44 -11.29
C PRO A 156 34.15 -48.22 -10.43
N LEU A 157 33.90 -48.39 -9.12
CA LEU A 157 33.64 -47.27 -8.22
C LEU A 157 34.82 -46.30 -8.08
N GLN A 158 36.02 -46.63 -8.55
CA GLN A 158 37.13 -45.67 -8.59
C GLN A 158 36.92 -44.52 -9.57
N TYR A 159 36.01 -44.67 -10.56
CA TYR A 159 35.64 -43.61 -11.49
C TYR A 159 34.74 -42.54 -10.86
N VAL A 160 34.15 -42.80 -9.69
CA VAL A 160 33.16 -41.92 -9.04
C VAL A 160 33.44 -41.74 -7.56
N ASP A 161 33.26 -40.54 -7.01
CA ASP A 161 33.30 -40.36 -5.56
C ASP A 161 31.94 -40.71 -4.94
N THR A 162 31.83 -41.90 -4.36
CA THR A 162 30.60 -42.39 -3.72
C THR A 162 30.21 -41.64 -2.44
N ARG A 163 31.11 -40.80 -1.91
CA ARG A 163 30.83 -39.98 -0.72
C ARG A 163 30.18 -38.64 -1.05
N ALA A 164 30.21 -38.23 -2.32
CA ALA A 164 29.57 -36.99 -2.75
C ALA A 164 28.04 -37.18 -2.79
N PRO A 165 27.25 -36.25 -2.23
CA PRO A 165 25.78 -36.31 -2.24
C PRO A 165 25.20 -35.91 -3.61
N ILE A 166 25.90 -36.21 -4.70
CA ILE A 166 25.60 -35.77 -6.06
C ILE A 166 25.48 -37.01 -6.95
N GLY A 167 24.50 -36.99 -7.84
CA GLY A 167 24.37 -38.02 -8.85
C GLY A 167 25.47 -37.86 -9.89
N LEU A 168 26.29 -38.88 -10.09
CA LEU A 168 27.41 -38.87 -11.03
C LEU A 168 27.45 -40.23 -11.71
N ALA A 169 27.53 -40.26 -13.04
CA ALA A 169 27.71 -41.47 -13.82
C ALA A 169 28.78 -41.26 -14.89
N VAL A 170 29.66 -42.25 -15.05
CA VAL A 170 30.66 -42.31 -16.11
C VAL A 170 30.22 -43.33 -17.15
N ILE A 171 30.25 -42.95 -18.42
CA ILE A 171 29.70 -43.71 -19.54
C ILE A 171 30.83 -43.94 -20.55
N ASN A 172 30.97 -45.17 -21.03
CA ASN A 172 31.73 -45.43 -22.25
C ASN A 172 30.85 -45.06 -23.44
N THR A 173 31.30 -44.09 -24.24
CA THR A 173 30.51 -43.54 -25.36
C THR A 173 30.43 -44.46 -26.57
N GLU A 174 31.39 -45.37 -26.73
CA GLU A 174 31.41 -46.34 -27.83
C GLU A 174 30.64 -47.61 -27.47
N ALA A 175 30.72 -48.04 -26.20
CA ALA A 175 29.95 -49.17 -25.69
C ALA A 175 28.49 -48.81 -25.34
N ASP A 176 28.18 -47.50 -25.30
CA ASP A 176 26.89 -46.94 -24.87
C ASP A 176 26.41 -47.54 -23.54
N ARG A 177 27.34 -47.63 -22.58
CA ARG A 177 27.16 -48.31 -21.29
C ARG A 177 27.78 -47.52 -20.14
N VAL A 178 27.12 -47.57 -18.98
CA VAL A 178 27.63 -46.97 -17.74
C VAL A 178 28.78 -47.83 -17.19
N ILE A 179 29.94 -47.20 -16.97
CA ILE A 179 31.10 -47.81 -16.33
C ILE A 179 30.91 -47.84 -14.81
N ALA A 180 30.47 -46.71 -14.25
CA ALA A 180 30.27 -46.54 -12.82
C ALA A 180 29.29 -45.40 -12.55
N HIS A 181 28.57 -45.47 -11.44
CA HIS A 181 27.69 -44.40 -11.00
C HIS A 181 27.62 -44.31 -9.47
N THR A 182 27.25 -43.13 -8.96
CA THR A 182 26.98 -42.95 -7.53
C THR A 182 25.58 -43.44 -7.18
N PRO A 183 25.31 -43.80 -5.90
CA PRO A 183 23.97 -44.21 -5.46
C PRO A 183 22.89 -43.14 -5.65
N ALA A 184 23.29 -41.87 -5.78
CA ALA A 184 22.39 -40.73 -5.96
C ALA A 184 21.90 -40.58 -7.41
N THR A 185 22.32 -41.44 -8.34
CA THR A 185 21.83 -41.44 -9.73
C THR A 185 21.56 -42.86 -10.22
N ASP A 186 20.50 -42.99 -11.02
CA ASP A 186 20.18 -44.24 -11.69
C ASP A 186 20.97 -44.37 -13.01
N ALA A 187 21.55 -45.55 -13.24
CA ALA A 187 22.36 -45.82 -14.42
C ALA A 187 21.56 -45.69 -15.74
N GLY A 188 20.30 -46.14 -15.74
CA GLY A 188 19.42 -46.04 -16.90
C GLY A 188 19.04 -44.59 -17.21
N ALA A 189 18.69 -43.81 -16.18
CA ALA A 189 18.38 -42.39 -16.30
C ALA A 189 19.59 -41.59 -16.81
N ALA A 190 20.79 -41.82 -16.28
CA ALA A 190 21.99 -41.16 -16.74
C ALA A 190 22.31 -41.47 -18.22
N LEU A 191 22.15 -42.74 -18.61
CA LEU A 191 22.36 -43.16 -20.00
C LEU A 191 21.32 -42.55 -20.94
N ALA A 192 20.05 -42.47 -20.52
CA ALA A 192 19.00 -41.81 -21.29
C ALA A 192 19.29 -40.31 -21.51
N VAL A 193 19.76 -39.60 -20.48
CA VAL A 193 20.15 -38.19 -20.58
C VAL A 193 21.34 -38.00 -21.55
N TYR A 194 22.33 -38.89 -21.50
CA TYR A 194 23.45 -38.88 -22.44
C TYR A 194 23.00 -39.07 -23.90
N ARG A 195 22.10 -40.03 -24.15
CA ARG A 195 21.56 -40.37 -25.47
C ARG A 195 20.67 -39.27 -26.05
N ALA A 196 19.75 -38.74 -25.25
CA ALA A 196 18.69 -37.87 -25.72
C ALA A 196 19.16 -36.44 -26.06
N LYS A 197 20.37 -36.01 -25.62
CA LYS A 197 20.81 -34.60 -25.70
C LYS A 197 19.73 -33.60 -25.21
N ALA A 198 18.77 -34.04 -24.39
CA ALA A 198 17.53 -33.31 -24.12
C ALA A 198 17.07 -33.50 -22.69
N SER A 199 16.38 -32.45 -22.22
CA SER A 199 15.95 -32.17 -20.85
C SER A 199 15.38 -33.36 -20.12
N ALA A 200 15.81 -33.52 -18.88
CA ALA A 200 15.43 -34.64 -18.06
C ALA A 200 13.95 -34.67 -17.67
N PRO A 201 13.41 -35.87 -17.36
CA PRO A 201 11.99 -36.05 -17.09
C PRO A 201 11.45 -35.29 -15.87
N ASP A 202 12.27 -35.05 -14.82
CA ASP A 202 11.78 -34.75 -13.47
C ASP A 202 12.32 -33.45 -12.83
N CYS A 203 12.47 -32.36 -13.60
CA CYS A 203 13.00 -31.08 -13.08
C CYS A 203 14.40 -31.17 -12.42
N THR A 204 15.12 -32.27 -12.63
CA THR A 204 16.50 -32.43 -12.21
C THR A 204 17.42 -31.77 -13.23
N THR A 205 18.34 -30.93 -12.76
CA THR A 205 19.36 -30.32 -13.61
C THR A 205 20.44 -31.36 -13.88
N TYR A 206 20.69 -31.65 -15.15
CA TYR A 206 21.79 -32.52 -15.60
C TYR A 206 22.82 -31.70 -16.36
N VAL A 207 24.09 -32.05 -16.15
CA VAL A 207 25.21 -31.55 -16.94
C VAL A 207 25.94 -32.74 -17.54
N VAL A 208 26.13 -32.72 -18.86
CA VAL A 208 26.86 -33.75 -19.59
C VAL A 208 28.20 -33.17 -20.06
N ARG A 209 29.27 -33.91 -19.84
CA ARG A 209 30.61 -33.63 -20.37
C ARG A 209 31.12 -34.83 -21.14
N ARG A 210 31.78 -34.58 -22.27
CA ARG A 210 32.33 -35.63 -23.14
C ARG A 210 33.83 -35.40 -23.24
N SER A 211 34.60 -36.46 -23.07
CA SER A 211 36.03 -36.43 -23.34
C SER A 211 36.27 -36.23 -24.82
N VAL A 212 37.32 -35.47 -25.14
CA VAL A 212 37.83 -35.31 -26.51
C VAL A 212 38.88 -36.38 -26.82
N SER A 213 39.51 -36.95 -25.80
CA SER A 213 40.68 -37.84 -25.93
C SER A 213 40.37 -39.31 -25.72
N MET A 214 39.28 -39.64 -25.02
CA MET A 214 38.87 -40.99 -24.66
C MET A 214 37.39 -41.21 -24.96
N PRO A 215 36.92 -42.45 -25.15
CA PRO A 215 35.50 -42.76 -25.36
C PRO A 215 34.71 -42.68 -24.04
N LEU A 216 34.80 -41.54 -23.35
CA LEU A 216 34.22 -41.31 -22.03
C LEU A 216 33.28 -40.11 -22.05
N ALA A 217 32.17 -40.25 -21.34
CA ALA A 217 31.29 -39.15 -20.99
C ALA A 217 30.93 -39.22 -19.51
N VAL A 218 30.69 -38.06 -18.91
CA VAL A 218 30.26 -37.93 -17.54
C VAL A 218 28.92 -37.21 -17.50
N VAL A 219 28.00 -37.74 -16.71
CA VAL A 219 26.68 -37.16 -16.46
C VAL A 219 26.60 -36.84 -14.97
N VAL A 220 26.38 -35.58 -14.64
CA VAL A 220 26.22 -35.11 -13.26
C VAL A 220 24.81 -34.57 -13.07
N SER A 221 24.16 -34.93 -11.96
CA SER A 221 22.82 -34.52 -11.59
C SER A 221 22.75 -34.08 -10.12
N ALA A 222 22.04 -32.99 -9.85
CA ALA A 222 21.71 -32.60 -8.47
C ALA A 222 20.53 -33.45 -7.95
N PRO A 223 20.57 -33.94 -6.69
CA PRO A 223 19.44 -34.67 -6.11
C PRO A 223 18.19 -33.78 -5.98
N HIS A 224 17.00 -34.42 -6.00
CA HIS A 224 15.71 -33.74 -5.90
C HIS A 224 15.58 -32.99 -4.56
N GLN A 225 15.50 -31.66 -4.61
CA GLN A 225 15.28 -30.84 -3.41
C GLN A 225 13.92 -31.15 -2.77
N THR A 226 13.89 -31.38 -1.47
CA THR A 226 12.64 -31.59 -0.72
C THR A 226 11.81 -30.30 -0.63
N LEU A 227 10.49 -30.43 -0.49
CA LEU A 227 9.57 -29.28 -0.43
C LEU A 227 9.97 -28.25 0.64
N HIS A 228 10.46 -28.72 1.79
CA HIS A 228 10.96 -27.86 2.86
C HIS A 228 12.20 -27.04 2.47
N GLN A 229 13.12 -27.60 1.69
CA GLN A 229 14.29 -26.85 1.20
C GLN A 229 13.88 -25.79 0.18
N ARG A 230 12.87 -26.08 -0.67
CA ARG A 230 12.30 -25.07 -1.59
C ARG A 230 11.62 -23.92 -0.84
N LEU A 231 10.91 -24.21 0.25
CA LEU A 231 10.29 -23.19 1.11
C LEU A 231 11.33 -22.39 1.91
N ALA A 232 12.43 -23.01 2.34
CA ALA A 232 13.49 -22.31 3.08
C ALA A 232 14.32 -21.38 2.18
N MET A 233 14.47 -21.72 0.89
CA MET A 233 15.14 -20.86 -0.10
C MET A 233 14.24 -19.77 -0.69
N LEU A 234 12.96 -19.73 -0.32
CA LEU A 234 12.10 -18.62 -0.73
C LEU A 234 12.67 -17.32 -0.14
N PRO A 235 12.80 -16.26 -0.95
CA PRO A 235 13.39 -15.01 -0.50
C PRO A 235 12.40 -14.27 0.41
N TRP A 236 12.34 -14.66 1.69
CA TRP A 236 11.47 -14.04 2.70
C TRP A 236 11.66 -12.51 2.74
N ALA A 237 12.88 -12.02 2.50
CA ALA A 237 13.18 -10.60 2.39
C ALA A 237 12.39 -9.87 1.29
N TRP A 238 12.12 -10.53 0.15
CA TRP A 238 11.38 -9.93 -0.96
C TRP A 238 9.86 -9.97 -0.72
N LEU A 239 9.36 -11.01 -0.07
CA LEU A 239 7.96 -11.08 0.37
C LEU A 239 7.66 -10.04 1.46
N LEU A 240 8.52 -9.98 2.49
CA LEU A 240 8.41 -9.00 3.58
C LEU A 240 8.63 -7.57 3.07
N GLY A 241 9.58 -7.38 2.15
CA GLY A 241 9.84 -6.09 1.49
C GLY A 241 8.64 -5.61 0.66
N GLY A 242 8.02 -6.50 -0.12
CA GLY A 242 6.81 -6.20 -0.87
C GLY A 242 5.63 -5.83 0.03
N MET A 243 5.45 -6.56 1.14
CA MET A 243 4.41 -6.27 2.13
C MET A 243 4.63 -4.92 2.83
N ALA A 244 5.87 -4.60 3.23
CA ALA A 244 6.23 -3.32 3.82
C ALA A 244 5.98 -2.15 2.85
N ALA A 245 6.37 -2.30 1.57
CA ALA A 245 6.14 -1.28 0.54
C ALA A 245 4.64 -1.06 0.28
N GLY A 246 3.84 -2.14 0.25
CA GLY A 246 2.39 -2.06 0.12
C GLY A 246 1.73 -1.31 1.28
N LEU A 247 2.12 -1.61 2.53
CA LEU A 247 1.64 -0.90 3.72
C LEU A 247 2.02 0.58 3.71
N ALA A 248 3.25 0.92 3.29
CA ALA A 248 3.70 2.31 3.17
C ALA A 248 2.88 3.08 2.12
N CYS A 249 2.62 2.49 0.95
CA CYS A 249 1.78 3.10 -0.09
C CYS A 249 0.33 3.31 0.38
N ALA A 250 -0.25 2.32 1.07
CA ALA A 250 -1.59 2.42 1.64
C ALA A 250 -1.67 3.51 2.71
N GLY A 251 -0.67 3.59 3.60
CA GLY A 251 -0.55 4.65 4.60
C GLY A 251 -0.42 6.04 3.98
N TRP A 252 0.38 6.18 2.91
CA TRP A 252 0.52 7.45 2.20
C TRP A 252 -0.77 7.87 1.48
N ALA A 253 -1.46 6.94 0.82
CA ALA A 253 -2.76 7.20 0.21
C ALA A 253 -3.82 7.59 1.26
N ALA A 254 -3.88 6.89 2.38
CA ALA A 254 -4.76 7.23 3.50
C ALA A 254 -4.44 8.61 4.08
N PHE A 255 -3.15 8.95 4.23
CA PHE A 255 -2.70 10.27 4.67
C PHE A 255 -3.16 11.40 3.73
N LEU A 256 -3.04 11.20 2.41
CA LEU A 256 -3.52 12.18 1.42
C LEU A 256 -5.04 12.34 1.47
N ILE A 257 -5.79 11.23 1.58
CA ILE A 257 -7.25 11.25 1.67
C ILE A 257 -7.72 11.97 2.95
N VAL A 258 -7.13 11.65 4.11
CA VAL A 258 -7.45 12.30 5.39
C VAL A 258 -7.09 13.79 5.37
N ARG A 259 -5.99 14.18 4.71
CA ARG A 259 -5.59 15.58 4.57
C ARG A 259 -6.58 16.39 3.73
N HIS A 260 -7.15 15.82 2.68
CA HIS A 260 -8.17 16.47 1.86
C HIS A 260 -9.57 16.48 2.51
N LEU A 261 -9.87 15.51 3.38
CA LEU A 261 -11.15 15.40 4.08
C LEU A 261 -11.18 16.10 5.44
N SER A 262 -10.06 16.60 5.95
CA SER A 262 -10.01 17.35 7.20
C SER A 262 -10.79 18.67 7.04
N PRO A 263 -11.88 18.91 7.80
CA PRO A 263 -12.66 20.16 7.77
C PRO A 263 -11.78 21.40 8.03
N ARG A 264 -10.64 21.20 8.68
CA ARG A 264 -9.67 22.22 9.11
C ARG A 264 -8.96 22.92 7.96
N GLY A 265 -8.64 22.20 6.87
CA GLY A 265 -7.99 22.78 5.69
C GLY A 265 -8.98 23.47 4.76
N GLN A 266 -10.20 22.92 4.70
CA GLN A 266 -11.26 23.37 3.81
C GLN A 266 -11.76 24.77 4.16
N LEU A 267 -11.90 25.11 5.45
CA LEU A 267 -12.43 26.43 5.86
C LEU A 267 -11.46 27.58 5.55
N ARG A 268 -10.15 27.38 5.76
CA ARG A 268 -9.14 28.41 5.42
C ARG A 268 -9.05 28.62 3.90
N ASP A 269 -9.12 27.54 3.13
CA ASP A 269 -9.18 27.66 1.67
C ASP A 269 -10.50 28.27 1.19
N ALA A 270 -11.62 28.04 1.89
CA ALA A 270 -12.91 28.65 1.58
C ALA A 270 -12.89 30.17 1.74
N VAL A 271 -12.27 30.69 2.83
CA VAL A 271 -12.04 32.14 3.01
C VAL A 271 -11.20 32.68 1.85
N ARG A 272 -10.06 32.04 1.54
CA ARG A 272 -9.19 32.48 0.43
C ARG A 272 -9.89 32.49 -0.94
N ARG A 273 -10.82 31.56 -1.15
CA ARG A 273 -11.56 31.39 -2.42
C ARG A 273 -12.91 32.12 -2.44
N HIS A 274 -13.24 32.93 -1.44
CA HIS A 274 -14.50 33.68 -1.34
C HIS A 274 -15.73 32.78 -1.56
N GLN A 275 -15.79 31.65 -0.83
CA GLN A 275 -16.85 30.65 -0.95
C GLN A 275 -18.07 30.92 -0.04
N PHE A 276 -18.08 32.03 0.69
CA PHE A 276 -19.19 32.43 1.53
C PHE A 276 -20.16 33.28 0.70
N ILE A 277 -21.43 32.90 0.74
CA ILE A 277 -22.53 33.62 0.11
C ILE A 277 -23.46 34.15 1.21
N VAL A 278 -24.22 35.19 0.89
CA VAL A 278 -25.17 35.81 1.83
C VAL A 278 -26.59 35.52 1.37
N ALA A 279 -27.43 35.07 2.31
CA ALA A 279 -28.88 35.03 2.14
C ALA A 279 -29.52 36.10 3.03
N TYR A 280 -30.56 36.75 2.56
CA TYR A 280 -31.19 37.88 3.22
C TYR A 280 -32.55 37.46 3.77
N GLN A 281 -32.68 37.39 5.09
CA GLN A 281 -33.96 37.08 5.72
C GLN A 281 -34.73 38.40 5.95
N PRO A 282 -35.91 38.58 5.32
CA PRO A 282 -36.65 39.84 5.45
C PRO A 282 -37.10 40.10 6.88
N ILE A 283 -36.93 41.35 7.32
CA ILE A 283 -37.47 41.86 8.58
C ILE A 283 -38.65 42.79 8.24
N VAL A 284 -39.80 42.51 8.84
CA VAL A 284 -41.04 43.25 8.58
C VAL A 284 -41.50 43.99 9.83
N ASP A 285 -42.13 45.15 9.61
CA ASP A 285 -42.90 45.84 10.63
C ASP A 285 -44.23 45.07 10.83
N LEU A 286 -44.47 44.60 12.05
CA LEU A 286 -45.59 43.69 12.32
C LEU A 286 -46.96 44.35 12.17
N ALA A 287 -47.04 45.67 12.41
CA ALA A 287 -48.26 46.44 12.31
C ALA A 287 -48.62 46.73 10.84
N THR A 288 -47.64 47.13 10.03
CA THR A 288 -47.86 47.54 8.63
C THR A 288 -47.64 46.43 7.62
N ARG A 289 -47.02 45.32 8.03
CA ARG A 289 -46.57 44.21 7.16
C ARG A 289 -45.58 44.65 6.08
N ARG A 290 -44.99 45.84 6.21
CA ARG A 290 -44.00 46.35 5.29
C ARG A 290 -42.62 45.80 5.63
N CYS A 291 -41.88 45.34 4.63
CA CYS A 291 -40.46 45.02 4.80
C CYS A 291 -39.68 46.29 5.10
N VAL A 292 -38.89 46.28 6.17
CA VAL A 292 -38.07 47.41 6.63
C VAL A 292 -36.57 47.14 6.51
N GLY A 293 -36.18 45.88 6.32
CA GLY A 293 -34.78 45.50 6.19
C GLY A 293 -34.61 44.00 6.01
N ALA A 294 -33.38 43.54 6.17
CA ALA A 294 -33.06 42.12 6.22
C ALA A 294 -31.93 41.80 7.19
N GLU A 295 -31.90 40.57 7.67
CA GLU A 295 -30.73 39.99 8.29
C GLU A 295 -29.85 39.31 7.24
N ALA A 296 -28.56 39.65 7.21
CA ALA A 296 -27.56 39.01 6.35
C ALA A 296 -27.07 37.71 7.00
N LEU A 297 -27.54 36.59 6.45
CA LEU A 297 -27.23 35.25 6.92
C LEU A 297 -26.17 34.61 6.04
N VAL A 298 -24.97 34.44 6.60
CA VAL A 298 -23.87 33.77 5.91
C VAL A 298 -24.18 32.30 5.65
N ARG A 299 -23.76 31.81 4.49
CA ARG A 299 -23.86 30.43 4.05
C ARG A 299 -22.55 30.04 3.38
N TRP A 300 -22.04 28.85 3.66
CA TRP A 300 -20.83 28.38 3.00
C TRP A 300 -21.20 27.52 1.79
N LYS A 301 -20.88 28.01 0.58
CA LYS A 301 -21.04 27.26 -0.66
C LYS A 301 -19.84 26.34 -0.86
N TYR A 302 -20.04 25.06 -0.55
CA TYR A 302 -19.01 24.04 -0.71
C TYR A 302 -19.41 23.05 -1.82
N HIS A 303 -18.72 23.14 -2.96
CA HIS A 303 -19.11 22.45 -4.20
C HIS A 303 -20.58 22.77 -4.56
N ASP A 304 -21.43 21.76 -4.71
CA ASP A 304 -22.86 21.90 -5.02
C ASP A 304 -23.76 21.94 -3.77
N ARG A 305 -23.17 22.09 -2.58
CA ARG A 305 -23.90 22.08 -1.30
C ARG A 305 -23.79 23.42 -0.58
N ILE A 306 -24.87 23.79 0.10
CA ILE A 306 -24.91 24.93 1.01
C ILE A 306 -24.81 24.43 2.45
N VAL A 307 -23.77 24.86 3.16
CA VAL A 307 -23.54 24.53 4.56
C VAL A 307 -24.04 25.69 5.44
N ARG A 308 -24.88 25.36 6.42
CA ARG A 308 -25.44 26.30 7.40
C ARG A 308 -24.38 26.80 8.41
N PRO A 309 -24.54 28.03 8.93
CA PRO A 309 -23.60 28.67 9.86
C PRO A 309 -23.30 27.81 11.09
N ASP A 310 -24.30 27.16 11.69
CA ASP A 310 -24.14 26.31 12.88
C ASP A 310 -23.07 25.22 12.73
N HIS A 311 -22.79 24.78 11.49
CA HIS A 311 -21.79 23.76 11.22
C HIS A 311 -20.37 24.30 11.04
N PHE A 312 -20.18 25.59 10.74
CA PHE A 312 -18.85 26.14 10.42
C PHE A 312 -18.45 27.36 11.27
N ILE A 313 -19.39 28.12 11.84
CA ILE A 313 -19.09 29.29 12.67
C ILE A 313 -18.29 28.91 13.92
N PRO A 314 -18.65 27.87 14.71
CA PRO A 314 -17.84 27.47 15.88
C PRO A 314 -16.40 27.10 15.51
N LEU A 315 -16.23 26.48 14.33
CA LEU A 315 -14.90 26.15 13.81
C LEU A 315 -14.14 27.40 13.33
N ALA A 316 -14.84 28.38 12.73
CA ALA A 316 -14.25 29.63 12.29
C ALA A 316 -13.75 30.46 13.48
N GLU A 317 -14.55 30.56 14.54
CA GLU A 317 -14.20 31.26 15.79
C GLU A 317 -12.96 30.64 16.45
N HIS A 318 -12.97 29.31 16.67
CA HIS A 318 -11.84 28.61 17.28
C HIS A 318 -10.53 28.72 16.47
N ARG A 319 -10.61 29.08 15.18
CA ARG A 319 -9.46 29.22 14.27
C ARG A 319 -9.10 30.66 13.97
N GLY A 320 -9.79 31.65 14.54
CA GLY A 320 -9.57 33.07 14.24
C GLY A 320 -9.88 33.43 12.79
N LEU A 321 -10.75 32.67 12.11
CA LEU A 321 -11.17 32.93 10.73
C LEU A 321 -12.49 33.72 10.67
N ILE A 322 -13.22 33.83 11.78
CA ILE A 322 -14.56 34.43 11.81
C ILE A 322 -14.55 35.90 11.35
N GLN A 323 -13.57 36.70 11.81
CA GLN A 323 -13.45 38.12 11.45
C GLN A 323 -13.31 38.32 9.93
N ALA A 324 -12.52 37.46 9.28
CA ALA A 324 -12.35 37.50 7.82
C ALA A 324 -13.62 37.08 7.07
N ILE A 325 -14.44 36.20 7.64
CA ILE A 325 -15.75 35.84 7.09
C ILE A 325 -16.71 37.03 7.25
N THR A 326 -16.72 37.69 8.40
CA THR A 326 -17.52 38.89 8.66
C THR A 326 -17.20 40.00 7.65
N ASP A 327 -15.92 40.24 7.37
CA ASP A 327 -15.49 41.23 6.37
C ASP A 327 -16.01 40.86 4.97
N GLN A 328 -15.94 39.58 4.58
CA GLN A 328 -16.49 39.10 3.30
C GLN A 328 -18.02 39.23 3.24
N VAL A 329 -18.72 39.04 4.35
CA VAL A 329 -20.17 39.26 4.42
C VAL A 329 -20.49 40.73 4.16
N LEU A 330 -19.79 41.66 4.82
CA LEU A 330 -19.97 43.10 4.59
C LEU A 330 -19.73 43.46 3.11
N ASP A 331 -18.61 43.01 2.54
CA ASP A 331 -18.27 43.26 1.13
C ASP A 331 -19.38 42.73 0.20
N THR A 332 -19.89 41.53 0.48
CA THR A 332 -20.98 40.91 -0.31
C THR A 332 -22.28 41.70 -0.18
N VAL A 333 -22.65 42.12 1.03
CA VAL A 333 -23.85 42.94 1.27
C VAL A 333 -23.77 44.26 0.51
N LEU A 334 -22.63 44.94 0.55
CA LEU A 334 -22.46 46.21 -0.15
C LEU A 334 -22.40 46.03 -1.67
N LEU A 335 -21.81 44.93 -2.15
CA LEU A 335 -21.80 44.58 -3.56
C LEU A 335 -23.21 44.28 -4.09
N GLU A 336 -24.00 43.50 -3.35
CA GLU A 336 -25.30 43.00 -3.81
C GLU A 336 -26.45 43.98 -3.55
N LEU A 337 -26.42 44.72 -2.42
CA LEU A 337 -27.50 45.60 -1.98
C LEU A 337 -27.12 47.08 -1.89
N GLY A 338 -25.87 47.47 -2.15
CA GLY A 338 -25.41 48.87 -2.01
C GLY A 338 -26.26 49.88 -2.80
N ASP A 339 -26.58 49.58 -4.07
CA ASP A 339 -27.46 50.41 -4.90
C ASP A 339 -28.87 50.52 -4.33
N PHE A 340 -29.40 49.41 -3.82
CA PHE A 340 -30.73 49.36 -3.21
C PHE A 340 -30.76 50.22 -1.93
N LEU A 341 -29.76 50.09 -1.06
CA LEU A 341 -29.65 50.86 0.18
C LEU A 341 -29.48 52.36 -0.10
N ARG A 342 -28.63 52.75 -1.06
CA ARG A 342 -28.49 54.15 -1.48
C ARG A 342 -29.80 54.77 -1.94
N ARG A 343 -30.61 54.01 -2.69
CA ARG A 343 -31.88 54.51 -3.22
C ARG A 343 -33.00 54.51 -2.16
N TYR A 344 -32.99 53.55 -1.24
CA TYR A 344 -34.04 53.36 -0.25
C TYR A 344 -33.48 53.50 1.17
N GLU A 345 -33.34 54.76 1.51
CA GLU A 345 -32.88 55.34 2.76
C GLU A 345 -33.49 54.75 4.05
N ASP A 346 -34.70 54.20 3.94
CA ASP A 346 -35.47 53.62 5.03
C ASP A 346 -35.21 52.13 5.27
N TYR A 347 -34.42 51.48 4.40
CA TYR A 347 -34.05 50.07 4.53
C TYR A 347 -32.70 49.90 5.21
N TYR A 348 -32.57 48.82 5.97
CA TYR A 348 -31.33 48.42 6.61
C TYR A 348 -31.01 46.94 6.38
N VAL A 349 -29.76 46.59 6.59
CA VAL A 349 -29.27 45.21 6.67
C VAL A 349 -28.57 45.02 8.00
N SER A 350 -28.98 44.00 8.76
CA SER A 350 -28.27 43.55 9.95
C SER A 350 -27.12 42.61 9.58
N VAL A 351 -25.96 42.78 10.20
CA VAL A 351 -24.79 41.91 10.05
C VAL A 351 -24.43 41.32 11.42
N ASN A 352 -24.31 40.00 11.47
CA ASN A 352 -23.93 39.25 12.66
C ASN A 352 -22.43 39.41 12.97
N LEU A 353 -22.10 39.79 14.20
CA LEU A 353 -20.74 39.91 14.71
C LEU A 353 -20.43 38.84 15.75
N SER A 354 -19.17 38.41 15.73
CA SER A 354 -18.64 37.47 16.71
C SER A 354 -18.13 38.18 17.97
N ALA A 355 -17.92 37.42 19.04
CA ALA A 355 -17.29 37.93 20.25
C ALA A 355 -15.94 38.61 19.97
N SER A 356 -15.15 38.07 19.03
CA SER A 356 -13.86 38.65 18.65
C SER A 356 -13.97 39.97 17.89
N ASP A 357 -15.09 40.23 17.20
CA ASP A 357 -15.35 41.52 16.55
C ASP A 357 -15.77 42.60 17.56
N LEU A 358 -16.32 42.21 18.70
CA LEU A 358 -16.83 43.12 19.74
C LEU A 358 -15.82 43.43 20.86
N THR A 359 -14.64 42.80 20.85
CA THR A 359 -13.55 43.13 21.77
C THR A 359 -12.53 44.12 21.20
N THR A 360 -12.64 44.50 19.92
CA THR A 360 -11.72 45.43 19.26
C THR A 360 -12.46 46.37 18.30
N HIS A 361 -11.89 47.54 18.01
CA HIS A 361 -12.46 48.49 17.04
C HIS A 361 -12.27 48.07 15.56
N ARG A 362 -11.62 46.93 15.32
CA ARG A 362 -11.22 46.44 13.98
C ARG A 362 -12.35 46.47 12.97
N PHE A 363 -13.53 45.94 13.31
CA PHE A 363 -14.63 45.86 12.35
C PHE A 363 -15.20 47.25 12.06
N LEU A 364 -15.27 48.15 13.05
CA LEU A 364 -15.71 49.53 12.82
C LEU A 364 -14.74 50.30 11.91
N ASP A 365 -13.43 50.07 12.07
CA ASP A 365 -12.37 50.65 11.23
C ASP A 365 -12.46 50.20 9.76
N VAL A 366 -12.98 48.99 9.52
CA VAL A 366 -13.27 48.48 8.17
C VAL A 366 -14.62 49.00 7.67
N LEU A 367 -15.66 48.95 8.51
CA LEU A 367 -17.03 49.29 8.16
C LEU A 367 -17.19 50.74 7.72
N GLY A 368 -16.70 51.69 8.53
CA GLY A 368 -16.90 53.12 8.31
C GLY A 368 -16.39 53.60 6.94
N PRO A 369 -15.11 53.36 6.59
CA PRO A 369 -14.59 53.71 5.27
C PRO A 369 -15.32 52.99 4.13
N THR A 370 -15.66 51.71 4.30
CA THR A 370 -16.24 50.89 3.23
C THR A 370 -17.66 51.36 2.87
N ILE A 371 -18.51 51.65 3.85
CA ILE A 371 -19.86 52.17 3.58
C ILE A 371 -19.83 53.61 3.05
N ALA A 372 -18.89 54.44 3.53
CA ALA A 372 -18.73 55.81 3.07
C ALA A 372 -18.30 55.87 1.59
N GLN A 373 -17.37 55.02 1.18
CA GLN A 373 -16.96 54.87 -0.23
C GLN A 373 -18.13 54.44 -1.12
N GLN A 374 -19.04 53.63 -0.58
CA GLN A 374 -20.25 53.17 -1.26
C GLN A 374 -21.43 54.13 -1.10
N GLY A 375 -21.32 55.26 -0.40
CA GLY A 375 -22.44 56.18 -0.17
C GLY A 375 -23.63 55.58 0.60
N VAL A 376 -23.42 54.46 1.31
CA VAL A 376 -24.42 53.85 2.19
C VAL A 376 -24.36 54.53 3.54
N ARG A 377 -25.51 54.88 4.13
CA ARG A 377 -25.53 55.56 5.42
C ARG A 377 -25.28 54.60 6.57
N ALA A 378 -24.60 55.07 7.61
CA ALA A 378 -24.28 54.26 8.80
C ALA A 378 -25.50 53.52 9.37
N GLY A 379 -26.63 54.20 9.56
CA GLY A 379 -27.86 53.61 10.11
C GLY A 379 -28.51 52.51 9.26
N GLN A 380 -28.05 52.30 8.03
CA GLN A 380 -28.52 51.22 7.16
C GLN A 380 -27.74 49.91 7.36
N ILE A 381 -26.59 49.93 8.04
CA ILE A 381 -25.92 48.71 8.48
C ILE A 381 -26.12 48.62 10.00
N ARG A 382 -26.86 47.61 10.43
CA ARG A 382 -27.10 47.33 11.86
C ARG A 382 -26.24 46.16 12.29
N ILE A 383 -25.88 46.13 13.56
CA ILE A 383 -24.99 45.13 14.13
C ILE A 383 -25.81 44.19 15.01
N GLU A 384 -25.65 42.89 14.79
CA GLU A 384 -26.25 41.87 15.65
C GLU A 384 -25.16 41.15 16.44
N ALA A 385 -25.35 41.06 17.74
CA ALA A 385 -24.39 40.50 18.69
C ALA A 385 -25.06 39.43 19.52
N THR A 386 -24.53 38.21 19.54
CA THR A 386 -25.06 37.15 20.42
C THR A 386 -24.71 37.44 21.89
N GLU A 387 -25.49 36.90 22.84
CA GLU A 387 -25.21 37.02 24.28
C GLU A 387 -23.78 36.62 24.67
N ARG A 388 -23.20 35.61 24.01
CA ARG A 388 -21.83 35.13 24.27
C ARG A 388 -20.76 36.15 23.90
N SER A 389 -21.10 37.13 23.08
CA SER A 389 -20.19 38.19 22.68
C SER A 389 -19.86 39.16 23.81
N PHE A 390 -20.61 39.10 24.91
CA PHE A 390 -20.49 40.00 26.05
C PHE A 390 -19.71 39.41 27.24
N LEU A 391 -18.97 38.32 27.03
CA LEU A 391 -18.14 37.70 28.06
C LEU A 391 -17.07 38.67 28.60
N ASP A 392 -16.50 39.52 27.73
CA ASP A 392 -15.70 40.68 28.14
C ASP A 392 -16.56 41.94 28.08
N ALA A 393 -17.32 42.15 29.16
CA ALA A 393 -18.32 43.20 29.23
C ALA A 393 -17.74 44.61 29.03
N ASP A 394 -16.57 44.91 29.59
CA ASP A 394 -15.99 46.26 29.50
C ASP A 394 -15.54 46.57 28.07
N ALA A 395 -14.85 45.63 27.41
CA ALA A 395 -14.44 45.78 26.02
C ALA A 395 -15.66 45.87 25.08
N ALA A 396 -16.64 44.99 25.25
CA ALA A 396 -17.88 45.00 24.44
C ALA A 396 -18.65 46.31 24.60
N LYS A 397 -18.73 46.86 25.83
CA LYS A 397 -19.41 48.14 26.09
C LYS A 397 -18.75 49.30 25.34
N GLU A 398 -17.42 49.36 25.34
CA GLU A 398 -16.67 50.39 24.64
C GLU A 398 -16.95 50.33 23.14
N VAL A 399 -16.82 49.14 22.54
CA VAL A 399 -17.02 48.93 21.10
C VAL A 399 -18.46 49.19 20.68
N ILE A 400 -19.45 48.77 21.47
CA ILE A 400 -20.88 49.05 21.19
C ILE A 400 -21.16 50.54 21.25
N THR A 401 -20.59 51.24 22.24
CA THR A 401 -20.73 52.69 22.34
C THR A 401 -20.12 53.37 21.10
N ALA A 402 -18.99 52.87 20.60
CA ALA A 402 -18.36 53.35 19.37
C ALA A 402 -19.23 53.12 18.12
N PHE A 403 -19.81 51.92 17.94
CA PHE A 403 -20.75 51.65 16.84
C PHE A 403 -21.94 52.61 16.85
N ARG A 404 -22.54 52.83 18.02
CA ARG A 404 -23.68 53.74 18.18
C ARG A 404 -23.29 55.19 17.92
N ALA A 405 -22.13 55.63 18.40
CA ALA A 405 -21.60 56.96 18.11
C ALA A 405 -21.32 57.17 16.62
N ALA A 406 -20.93 56.11 15.91
CA ALA A 406 -20.77 56.10 14.45
C ALA A 406 -22.10 56.01 13.67
N GLY A 407 -23.24 55.87 14.36
CA GLY A 407 -24.58 55.85 13.76
C GLY A 407 -25.10 54.46 13.40
N HIS A 408 -24.46 53.39 13.87
CA HIS A 408 -24.92 52.01 13.70
C HIS A 408 -25.77 51.57 14.89
N ALA A 409 -26.99 51.09 14.62
CA ALA A 409 -27.81 50.48 15.66
C ALA A 409 -27.26 49.10 16.04
N VAL A 410 -27.27 48.77 17.33
CA VAL A 410 -26.77 47.50 17.84
C VAL A 410 -27.91 46.70 18.46
N TYR A 411 -28.06 45.45 18.03
CA TYR A 411 -29.06 44.52 18.48
C TYR A 411 -28.45 43.34 19.22
N LEU A 412 -29.11 42.96 20.31
CA LEU A 412 -28.77 41.76 21.05
C LEU A 412 -29.57 40.57 20.48
N ASP A 413 -28.84 39.58 20.00
CA ASP A 413 -29.37 38.37 19.39
C ASP A 413 -29.46 37.20 20.39
N ASP A 414 -30.36 36.23 20.12
CA ASP A 414 -30.62 35.03 20.93
C ASP A 414 -30.97 35.30 22.41
N PHE A 415 -31.64 36.43 22.70
CA PHE A 415 -31.88 36.83 24.08
C PHE A 415 -32.79 35.84 24.84
N GLY A 416 -32.34 35.41 26.01
CA GLY A 416 -33.04 34.48 26.91
C GLY A 416 -32.60 33.02 26.78
N THR A 417 -31.69 32.69 25.86
CA THR A 417 -31.21 31.31 25.64
C THR A 417 -29.94 30.96 26.44
N GLY A 418 -29.36 31.93 27.18
CA GLY A 418 -28.04 31.79 27.81
C GLY A 418 -27.78 32.63 29.08
N TYR A 419 -26.50 33.00 29.25
CA TYR A 419 -25.90 33.58 30.48
C TYR A 419 -26.22 35.06 30.72
N SER A 420 -27.07 35.71 29.91
CA SER A 420 -27.33 37.14 30.08
C SER A 420 -27.98 37.46 31.40
N SER A 421 -27.18 38.04 32.31
CA SER A 421 -27.72 38.74 33.46
C SER A 421 -28.41 40.01 32.94
N LEU A 422 -29.65 40.27 33.34
CA LEU A 422 -30.37 41.54 33.08
C LEU A 422 -29.49 42.78 33.33
N SER A 423 -28.52 42.69 34.23
CA SER A 423 -27.52 43.73 34.49
C SER A 423 -26.65 44.10 33.30
N HIS A 424 -26.35 43.17 32.39
CA HIS A 424 -25.60 43.47 31.17
C HIS A 424 -26.40 44.34 30.20
N LEU A 425 -27.70 44.05 30.06
CA LEU A 425 -28.57 44.77 29.13
C LEU A 425 -28.74 46.24 29.52
N GLN A 426 -28.84 46.52 30.82
CA GLN A 426 -28.86 47.88 31.36
C GLN A 426 -27.56 48.65 31.08
N ASN A 427 -26.42 47.94 31.02
CA ASN A 427 -25.09 48.56 30.90
C ASN A 427 -24.66 48.87 29.47
N PHE A 428 -25.13 48.09 28.48
CA PHE A 428 -24.65 48.20 27.10
C PHE A 428 -25.41 49.21 26.23
N ARG A 429 -26.55 49.74 26.70
CA ARG A 429 -27.41 50.66 25.93
C ARG A 429 -27.57 50.22 24.46
N VAL A 430 -28.07 49.01 24.24
CA VAL A 430 -28.40 48.50 22.90
C VAL A 430 -29.64 49.20 22.34
N ASP A 431 -29.85 49.15 21.03
CA ASP A 431 -30.99 49.80 20.34
C ASP A 431 -32.16 48.83 20.13
N GLY A 432 -31.91 47.52 20.28
CA GLY A 432 -32.94 46.51 20.11
C GLY A 432 -32.52 45.12 20.56
N LEU A 433 -33.53 44.26 20.61
CA LEU A 433 -33.48 42.93 21.16
C LEU A 433 -34.20 41.96 20.22
N LYS A 434 -33.55 40.85 19.88
CA LYS A 434 -34.16 39.76 19.11
C LYS A 434 -34.64 38.67 20.07
N ILE A 435 -35.92 38.30 19.94
CA ILE A 435 -36.54 37.21 20.71
C ILE A 435 -36.38 35.93 19.89
N ASP A 436 -35.64 34.97 20.44
CA ASP A 436 -35.39 33.69 19.79
C ASP A 436 -36.68 32.93 19.48
N LYS A 437 -36.63 32.13 18.41
CA LYS A 437 -37.73 31.29 17.92
C LYS A 437 -38.30 30.39 19.00
N SER A 438 -37.47 29.85 19.90
CA SER A 438 -37.95 28.94 20.95
C SER A 438 -39.01 29.59 21.88
N PHE A 439 -38.95 30.90 22.09
CA PHE A 439 -39.96 31.65 22.84
C PHE A 439 -41.16 32.09 21.99
N VAL A 440 -40.97 32.27 20.68
CA VAL A 440 -42.06 32.58 19.74
C VAL A 440 -42.93 31.35 19.49
N ASP A 441 -42.34 30.15 19.48
CA ASP A 441 -43.06 28.88 19.28
C ASP A 441 -44.06 28.57 20.41
N THR A 442 -43.83 29.09 21.63
CA THR A 442 -44.72 28.90 22.79
C THR A 442 -45.91 29.89 22.83
N VAL A 443 -45.92 30.90 21.96
CA VAL A 443 -47.00 31.90 21.88
C VAL A 443 -48.29 31.25 21.37
N GLY A 444 -49.40 31.49 22.10
CA GLY A 444 -50.73 30.99 21.76
C GLY A 444 -51.03 29.55 22.20
N GLN A 445 -50.15 28.92 22.99
CA GLN A 445 -50.41 27.63 23.63
C GLN A 445 -50.73 27.85 25.11
N ASP A 446 -51.76 27.18 25.65
CA ASP A 446 -52.31 27.31 27.02
C ASP A 446 -51.35 26.88 28.16
N ALA A 447 -50.04 26.95 27.97
CA ALA A 447 -49.03 26.60 28.96
C ALA A 447 -48.34 27.85 29.54
N ALA A 448 -47.84 27.73 30.77
CA ALA A 448 -47.09 28.76 31.51
C ALA A 448 -45.86 29.34 30.76
N SER A 449 -45.45 28.71 29.64
CA SER A 449 -44.44 29.19 28.69
C SER A 449 -44.91 30.37 27.81
N SER A 450 -46.19 30.74 27.83
CA SER A 450 -46.71 31.95 27.17
C SER A 450 -46.24 33.27 27.84
N SER A 451 -45.47 33.18 28.91
CA SER A 451 -45.05 34.34 29.70
C SER A 451 -43.66 34.89 29.33
N VAL A 452 -42.69 34.09 28.87
CA VAL A 452 -41.30 34.56 28.73
C VAL A 452 -41.15 35.61 27.62
N ALA A 453 -41.69 35.37 26.42
CA ALA A 453 -41.70 36.38 25.36
C ALA A 453 -42.39 37.68 25.81
N SER A 454 -43.50 37.58 26.55
CA SER A 454 -44.17 38.76 27.13
C SER A 454 -43.29 39.52 28.12
N HIS A 455 -42.59 38.83 29.03
CA HIS A 455 -41.68 39.47 29.98
C HIS A 455 -40.48 40.13 29.27
N ILE A 456 -39.96 39.50 28.22
CA ILE A 456 -38.89 40.07 27.40
C ILE A 456 -39.38 41.38 26.74
N ILE A 457 -40.60 41.39 26.20
CA ILE A 457 -41.20 42.59 25.60
C ILE A 457 -41.42 43.70 26.65
N ASP A 458 -41.93 43.37 27.84
CA ASP A 458 -42.10 44.34 28.93
C ASP A 458 -40.78 44.96 29.38
N MET A 459 -39.75 44.13 29.50
CA MET A 459 -38.40 44.57 29.84
C MET A 459 -37.86 45.49 28.74
N ALA A 460 -38.02 45.12 27.47
CA ALA A 460 -37.60 45.93 26.35
C ALA A 460 -38.28 47.29 26.34
N ALA A 461 -39.60 47.33 26.60
CA ALA A 461 -40.36 48.56 26.74
C ALA A 461 -39.86 49.44 27.91
N THR A 462 -39.53 48.82 29.05
CA THR A 462 -38.97 49.52 30.22
C THR A 462 -37.61 50.15 29.93
N LEU A 463 -36.83 49.54 29.05
CA LEU A 463 -35.48 49.99 28.68
C LEU A 463 -35.46 50.86 27.42
N ASP A 464 -36.63 51.14 26.82
CA ASP A 464 -36.79 51.88 25.56
C ASP A 464 -35.97 51.25 24.40
N VAL A 465 -35.97 49.92 24.33
CA VAL A 465 -35.30 49.16 23.26
C VAL A 465 -36.31 48.49 22.35
N GLN A 466 -36.00 48.45 21.05
CA GLN A 466 -36.90 47.87 20.04
C GLN A 466 -36.89 46.35 20.11
N VAL A 467 -38.02 45.70 19.81
CA VAL A 467 -38.10 44.24 19.78
C VAL A 467 -38.29 43.73 18.35
N ILE A 468 -37.51 42.72 18.01
CA ILE A 468 -37.61 41.93 16.79
C ILE A 468 -37.93 40.49 17.21
N ALA A 469 -39.05 39.93 16.77
CA ALA A 469 -39.39 38.54 17.08
C ALA A 469 -39.01 37.59 15.96
N GLU A 470 -38.32 36.50 16.29
CA GLU A 470 -37.78 35.55 15.31
C GLU A 470 -38.61 34.28 15.16
N GLY A 471 -38.50 33.66 13.99
CA GLY A 471 -39.13 32.37 13.73
C GLY A 471 -40.66 32.41 13.75
N ILE A 472 -41.27 33.54 13.40
CA ILE A 472 -42.72 33.66 13.26
C ILE A 472 -43.19 32.82 12.07
N GLU A 473 -44.05 31.85 12.32
CA GLU A 473 -44.56 30.92 11.31
C GLU A 473 -46.09 31.02 11.11
N ARG A 474 -46.81 31.58 12.09
CA ARG A 474 -48.28 31.67 12.09
C ARG A 474 -48.76 33.09 12.35
N GLU A 475 -49.89 33.44 11.72
CA GLU A 475 -50.53 34.76 11.91
C GLU A 475 -50.90 35.06 13.37
N GLU A 476 -51.30 34.04 14.13
CA GLU A 476 -51.60 34.15 15.57
C GLU A 476 -50.39 34.63 16.37
N GLN A 477 -49.18 34.13 16.04
CA GLN A 477 -47.93 34.56 16.69
C GLN A 477 -47.66 36.03 16.36
N ALA A 478 -47.76 36.41 15.08
CA ALA A 478 -47.54 37.79 14.63
C ALA A 478 -48.51 38.77 15.30
N ALA A 479 -49.80 38.43 15.34
CA ALA A 479 -50.83 39.26 15.95
C ALA A 479 -50.61 39.42 17.46
N TYR A 480 -50.30 38.33 18.17
CA TYR A 480 -50.01 38.37 19.60
C TYR A 480 -48.77 39.23 19.90
N LEU A 481 -47.66 38.99 19.21
CA LEU A 481 -46.40 39.71 19.42
C LEU A 481 -46.56 41.20 19.12
N SER A 482 -47.25 41.53 18.02
CA SER A 482 -47.56 42.92 17.65
C SER A 482 -48.42 43.61 18.70
N ALA A 483 -49.48 42.96 19.19
CA ALA A 483 -50.36 43.51 20.22
C ALA A 483 -49.62 43.72 21.55
N ARG A 484 -48.58 42.91 21.82
CA ARG A 484 -47.78 43.01 23.03
C ARG A 484 -46.71 44.11 22.98
N GLY A 485 -46.41 44.64 21.80
CA GLY A 485 -45.44 45.72 21.61
C GLY A 485 -44.19 45.32 20.84
N ALA A 486 -44.10 44.10 20.31
CA ALA A 486 -43.03 43.77 19.36
C ALA A 486 -43.23 44.57 18.07
N ARG A 487 -42.22 45.34 17.68
CA ARG A 487 -42.31 46.25 16.52
C ARG A 487 -42.03 45.52 15.22
N PHE A 488 -41.00 44.68 15.22
CA PHE A 488 -40.53 43.99 14.03
C PHE A 488 -40.59 42.48 14.22
N GLY A 489 -40.56 41.75 13.12
CA GLY A 489 -40.42 40.31 13.15
C GLY A 489 -39.86 39.72 11.87
N GLN A 490 -39.38 38.49 11.98
CA GLN A 490 -38.89 37.68 10.88
C GLN A 490 -39.30 36.22 11.06
N GLY A 491 -39.47 35.51 9.95
CA GLY A 491 -39.85 34.11 9.98
C GLY A 491 -40.58 33.67 8.71
N TRP A 492 -40.85 32.37 8.61
CA TRP A 492 -41.39 31.76 7.40
C TRP A 492 -42.83 32.16 7.09
N LEU A 493 -43.55 32.76 8.04
CA LEU A 493 -44.83 33.43 7.75
C LEU A 493 -44.67 34.49 6.65
N PHE A 494 -43.56 35.22 6.64
CA PHE A 494 -43.29 36.29 5.69
C PHE A 494 -42.44 35.81 4.53
N SER A 495 -41.27 35.22 4.85
CA SER A 495 -40.37 34.65 3.86
C SER A 495 -39.28 33.82 4.50
N ALA A 496 -38.83 32.79 3.80
CA ALA A 496 -37.53 32.17 4.07
C ALA A 496 -36.38 33.11 3.65
N PRO A 497 -35.12 32.87 4.05
CA PRO A 497 -33.98 33.63 3.55
C PRO A 497 -33.89 33.62 2.02
N LEU A 498 -33.70 34.81 1.44
CA LEU A 498 -33.77 35.06 0.00
C LEU A 498 -32.39 35.38 -0.59
N THR A 499 -32.23 35.19 -1.89
CA THR A 499 -31.11 35.84 -2.61
C THR A 499 -31.32 37.35 -2.68
N ALA A 500 -30.26 38.13 -2.95
CA ALA A 500 -30.37 39.59 -3.06
C ALA A 500 -31.45 40.04 -4.06
N ALA A 501 -31.50 39.41 -5.24
CA ALA A 501 -32.48 39.73 -6.27
C ALA A 501 -33.93 39.44 -5.84
N GLU A 502 -34.14 38.35 -5.09
CA GLU A 502 -35.44 38.00 -4.54
C GLU A 502 -35.84 38.92 -3.39
N PHE A 503 -34.88 39.30 -2.54
CA PHE A 503 -35.09 40.27 -1.46
C PHE A 503 -35.54 41.63 -2.00
N ILE A 504 -34.83 42.18 -3.00
CA ILE A 504 -35.20 43.47 -3.63
C ILE A 504 -36.63 43.40 -4.18
N ARG A 505 -37.01 42.27 -4.80
CA ARG A 505 -38.38 42.07 -5.31
C ARG A 505 -39.41 41.98 -4.18
N PHE A 506 -39.09 41.28 -3.10
CA PHE A 506 -39.95 41.16 -1.92
C PHE A 506 -40.16 42.53 -1.25
N ALA A 507 -39.08 43.27 -1.04
CA ALA A 507 -39.10 44.62 -0.48
C ALA A 507 -39.95 45.57 -1.34
N GLY A 508 -39.77 45.53 -2.66
CA GLY A 508 -40.57 46.30 -3.61
C GLY A 508 -42.07 46.01 -3.50
N ARG A 509 -42.48 44.74 -3.45
CA ARG A 509 -43.90 44.36 -3.34
C ARG A 509 -44.56 44.85 -2.05
N THR A 510 -43.88 44.66 -0.92
CA THR A 510 -44.43 45.07 0.39
C THR A 510 -44.50 46.58 0.57
N ARG A 511 -43.63 47.35 -0.11
CA ARG A 511 -43.67 48.81 -0.12
C ARG A 511 -44.93 49.38 -0.78
N PHE A 512 -45.46 48.71 -1.82
CA PHE A 512 -46.63 49.20 -2.57
C PHE A 512 -47.98 48.60 -2.11
N ASN A 513 -47.98 47.48 -1.39
CA ASN A 513 -49.20 46.84 -0.91
C ASN A 513 -49.67 47.32 0.48
N GLY A 514 -48.88 48.10 1.22
CA GLY A 514 -49.23 48.61 2.56
C GLY A 514 -50.24 49.77 2.59
N GLY A 515 -51.05 49.92 1.53
CA GLY A 515 -52.00 51.01 1.36
C GLY A 515 -53.28 50.55 0.68
N THR A 516 -54.09 49.76 1.37
CA THR A 516 -55.54 49.62 1.15
C THR A 516 -56.22 49.27 2.45
#